data_AF-A0A2H0VK73-F1
#
_entry.id   AF-A0A2H0VK73-F1
#
_cell.length_a   1.000
_cell.length_b   1.000
_cell.length_c   1.000
_cell.angle_alpha   90.00
_cell.angle_beta   90.00
_cell.angle_gamma   90.00
#
_symmetry.space_group_name_H-M   'P 1'
#
loop_
_entity.id
_entity.type
_entity.pdbx_description
1 polymer ?
#
loop_
_entity_poly.entity_id
_entity_poly.type
_entity_poly.pdbx_seq_one_letter_code
_entity_poly.pdbx_strand_id
1 'polypeptide(L)'
;MLTIADKKWVKETASEIMHEEIALLIVGHIQPTLATKADLKNFATKADLKNFATKADLKNFATKKELNDFRTEMNEALNKIMNNLDHFLGEMKDMRQEHDVVSYRVYRDHSTKIEDHETRIAKIESHPRIAD
;
A
#
# COMPACT_ATOMS: atom_id res chain seq x y z
N MET A 1 92.59 18.44 -37.03
CA MET A 1 91.83 19.45 -36.25
C MET A 1 90.43 19.50 -36.85
N LEU A 2 89.37 19.33 -36.04
CA LEU A 2 87.98 19.48 -36.53
C LEU A 2 87.69 20.95 -36.87
N THR A 3 86.97 21.18 -37.97
CA THR A 3 86.60 22.52 -38.45
C THR A 3 85.51 23.16 -37.58
N ILE A 4 85.29 24.47 -37.70
CA ILE A 4 84.23 25.17 -36.98
C ILE A 4 82.84 24.65 -37.40
N ALA A 5 82.67 24.28 -38.67
CA ALA A 5 81.45 23.67 -39.18
C ALA A 5 81.16 22.32 -38.51
N ASP A 6 82.20 21.48 -38.32
CA ASP A 6 82.06 20.19 -37.64
C ASP A 6 81.60 20.37 -36.18
N LYS A 7 82.12 21.37 -35.48
CA LYS A 7 81.71 21.68 -34.09
C LYS A 7 80.28 22.20 -33.99
N LYS A 8 79.80 22.95 -34.98
CA LYS A 8 78.42 23.47 -35.01
C LYS A 8 77.43 22.34 -35.23
N TRP A 9 77.69 21.49 -36.23
CA TRP A 9 76.86 20.32 -36.51
C TRP A 9 76.76 19.38 -35.30
N VAL A 10 77.90 19.09 -34.66
CA VAL A 10 77.91 18.25 -33.45
C VAL A 10 77.03 18.82 -32.32
N LYS A 11 77.00 20.14 -32.13
CA LYS A 11 76.15 20.77 -31.11
C LYS A 11 74.67 20.72 -31.44
N GLU A 12 74.30 20.94 -32.70
CA GLU A 12 72.92 20.87 -33.17
C GLU A 12 72.38 19.44 -33.02
N THR A 13 73.13 18.45 -33.50
CA THR A 13 72.79 17.04 -33.34
C THR A 13 72.66 16.62 -31.87
N ALA A 14 73.57 17.06 -31.01
CA ALA A 14 73.49 16.77 -29.57
C ALA A 14 72.26 17.41 -28.90
N SER A 15 71.86 18.60 -29.34
CA SER A 15 70.66 19.28 -28.83
C SER A 15 69.38 18.55 -29.25
N GLU A 16 69.31 18.08 -30.50
CA GLU A 16 68.17 17.31 -31.03
C GLU A 16 67.99 15.98 -30.27
N ILE A 17 69.08 15.23 -30.08
CA ILE A 17 69.08 13.99 -29.31
C ILE A 17 68.57 14.23 -27.89
N MET A 18 69.05 15.29 -27.23
CA MET A 18 68.61 15.63 -25.87
C MET A 18 67.11 15.98 -25.80
N HIS A 19 66.57 16.69 -26.80
CA HIS A 19 65.14 16.98 -26.86
C HIS A 19 64.29 15.71 -27.07
N GLU A 20 64.76 14.78 -27.90
CA GLU A 20 64.09 13.51 -28.16
C GLU A 20 64.09 12.61 -26.90
N GLU A 21 65.21 12.54 -26.18
CA GLU A 21 65.32 11.84 -24.90
C GLU A 21 64.38 12.41 -23.83
N ILE A 22 64.30 13.74 -23.73
CA ILE A 22 63.37 14.42 -22.81
C ILE A 22 61.92 14.08 -23.18
N ALA A 23 61.58 14.06 -24.48
CA ALA A 23 60.25 13.71 -24.94
C ALA A 23 59.89 12.26 -24.58
N LEU A 24 60.81 11.31 -24.78
CA LEU A 24 60.63 9.91 -24.39
C LEU A 24 60.45 9.74 -22.88
N LEU A 25 61.24 10.46 -22.07
CA LEU A 25 61.12 10.44 -20.61
C LEU A 25 59.72 10.93 -20.16
N ILE A 26 59.25 12.04 -20.74
CA ILE A 26 57.92 12.62 -20.43
C ILE A 26 56.81 11.63 -20.81
N VAL A 27 56.87 11.05 -22.01
CA VAL A 27 55.88 10.06 -22.46
C VAL A 27 55.86 8.84 -21.54
N GLY A 28 57.03 8.35 -21.12
CA GLY A 28 57.15 7.23 -20.19
C GLY A 28 56.52 7.50 -18.82
N HIS A 29 56.56 8.74 -18.34
CA HIS A 29 55.91 9.12 -17.08
C HIS A 29 54.41 9.34 -17.20
N ILE A 30 53.93 9.84 -18.35
CA ILE A 30 52.51 10.16 -18.54
C ILE A 30 51.70 8.91 -18.89
N GLN A 31 52.21 8.01 -19.74
CA GLN A 31 51.45 6.85 -20.20
C GLN A 31 50.81 5.99 -19.09
N PRO A 32 51.51 5.67 -17.98
CA PRO A 32 50.93 4.89 -16.88
C PRO A 32 49.77 5.59 -16.15
N THR A 33 49.65 6.91 -16.29
CA THR A 33 48.60 7.72 -15.63
C THR A 33 47.35 7.90 -16.49
N LEU A 34 47.43 7.59 -17.78
CA LEU A 34 46.31 7.73 -18.71
C LEU A 34 45.40 6.51 -18.63
N ALA A 35 44.10 6.76 -18.47
CA ALA A 35 43.10 5.72 -18.62
C ALA A 35 43.05 5.23 -20.08
N THR A 36 43.07 3.92 -20.25
CA THR A 36 42.91 3.22 -21.51
C THR A 36 41.46 2.86 -21.76
N LYS A 37 41.15 2.45 -22.99
CA LYS A 37 39.82 1.90 -23.31
C LYS A 37 39.48 0.64 -22.50
N ALA A 38 40.49 -0.12 -22.08
CA ALA A 38 40.28 -1.30 -21.25
C ALA A 38 39.81 -0.92 -19.84
N ASP A 39 40.35 0.15 -19.27
CA ASP A 39 39.98 0.66 -17.95
C ASP A 39 38.51 1.09 -17.89
N LEU A 40 37.97 1.59 -19.02
CA LEU A 40 36.58 2.06 -19.12
C LEU A 40 35.56 0.93 -19.35
N LYS A 41 35.97 -0.28 -19.75
CA LYS A 41 35.02 -1.38 -20.09
C LYS A 41 34.15 -1.82 -18.92
N ASN A 42 34.64 -1.67 -17.70
CA ASN A 42 33.93 -2.09 -16.49
C ASN A 42 33.04 -0.99 -15.91
N PHE A 43 33.05 0.21 -16.48
CA PHE A 43 32.19 1.30 -16.04
C PHE A 43 30.81 1.20 -16.72
N ALA A 44 29.76 1.38 -15.92
CA ALA A 44 28.41 1.54 -16.45
C ALA A 44 28.33 2.80 -17.32
N THR A 45 27.65 2.68 -18.45
CA THR A 45 27.35 3.77 -19.36
C THR A 45 26.03 4.44 -18.98
N LYS A 46 25.77 5.61 -19.57
CA LYS A 46 24.46 6.28 -19.42
C LYS A 46 23.31 5.44 -19.95
N ALA A 47 23.55 4.56 -20.93
CA ALA A 47 22.51 3.69 -21.48
C ALA A 47 22.10 2.62 -20.45
N ASP A 48 23.06 2.09 -19.70
CA ASP A 48 22.82 1.06 -18.66
C ASP A 48 21.91 1.57 -17.54
N LEU A 49 21.92 2.88 -17.27
CA LEU A 49 21.15 3.51 -16.20
C LEU A 49 19.72 3.94 -16.60
N LYS A 50 19.37 3.92 -17.90
CA LYS A 50 18.08 4.47 -18.38
C LYS A 50 16.84 3.81 -17.78
N ASN A 51 16.94 2.53 -17.42
CA ASN A 51 15.81 1.74 -16.94
C ASN A 51 15.77 1.62 -15.40
N PHE A 52 16.69 2.27 -14.69
CA PHE A 52 16.66 2.26 -13.23
C PHE A 52 15.59 3.21 -12.70
N ALA A 53 14.73 2.69 -11.83
CA ALA A 53 13.82 3.53 -11.06
C ALA A 53 14.61 4.49 -10.16
N THR A 54 14.12 5.72 -10.07
CA THR A 54 14.60 6.75 -9.17
C THR A 54 13.84 6.73 -7.85
N LYS A 55 14.36 7.44 -6.84
CA LYS A 55 13.63 7.63 -5.58
C LYS A 55 12.29 8.35 -5.77
N ALA A 56 12.15 9.16 -6.82
CA ALA A 56 10.91 9.87 -7.11
C ALA A 56 9.81 8.91 -7.58
N ASP A 57 10.18 7.89 -8.38
CA ASP A 57 9.25 6.88 -8.88
C ASP A 57 8.62 6.04 -7.75
N LEU A 58 9.31 5.94 -6.60
CA LEU A 58 8.87 5.18 -5.45
C LEU A 58 8.00 5.97 -4.45
N LYS A 59 7.87 7.30 -4.60
CA LYS A 59 7.18 8.16 -3.60
C LYS A 59 5.70 7.84 -3.41
N ASN A 60 5.05 7.30 -4.43
CA ASN A 60 3.60 7.04 -4.41
C ASN A 60 3.26 5.60 -3.99
N PHE A 61 4.25 4.77 -3.68
CA PHE A 61 4.02 3.41 -3.22
C PHE A 61 3.76 3.40 -1.71
N ALA A 62 2.69 2.71 -1.30
CA ALA A 62 2.43 2.45 0.10
C ALA A 62 3.57 1.63 0.72
N THR A 63 3.99 2.04 1.90
CA THR A 63 4.95 1.32 2.73
C THR A 63 4.28 0.14 3.42
N LYS A 64 5.10 -0.84 3.83
CA LYS A 64 4.61 -1.98 4.62
C LYS A 64 3.93 -1.55 5.92
N LYS A 65 4.37 -0.44 6.54
CA LYS A 65 3.77 0.10 7.75
C LYS A 65 2.36 0.61 7.47
N GLU A 66 2.19 1.43 6.44
CA GLU A 66 0.87 1.96 6.04
C GLU A 66 -0.12 0.84 5.73
N LEU A 67 0.31 -0.22 5.04
CA LEU A 67 -0.55 -1.38 4.77
C LEU A 67 -0.94 -2.15 6.04
N ASN A 68 -0.04 -2.23 7.02
CA ASN A 68 -0.33 -2.88 8.30
C ASN A 68 -1.28 -2.05 9.17
N ASP A 69 -1.09 -0.73 9.18
CA ASP A 69 -1.96 0.20 9.89
C ASP A 69 -3.38 0.13 9.30
N PHE A 70 -3.50 0.22 7.97
CA PHE A 70 -4.78 0.08 7.27
C PHE A 70 -5.48 -1.26 7.57
N ARG A 71 -4.74 -2.37 7.54
CA ARG A 71 -5.29 -3.69 7.91
C ARG A 71 -5.81 -3.73 9.35
N THR A 72 -5.14 -3.06 10.26
CA THR A 72 -5.50 -3.03 11.69
C THR A 72 -6.77 -2.22 11.88
N GLU A 73 -6.84 -1.01 11.30
CA GLU A 73 -8.03 -0.16 11.31
C GLU A 73 -9.24 -0.88 10.70
N MET A 74 -9.05 -1.58 9.58
CA MET A 74 -10.11 -2.36 8.94
C MET A 74 -10.60 -3.51 9.83
N ASN A 75 -9.70 -4.25 10.49
CA ASN A 75 -10.09 -5.31 11.42
C ASN A 75 -10.86 -4.75 12.62
N GLU A 76 -10.45 -3.61 13.16
CA GLU A 76 -11.17 -2.94 14.25
C GLU A 76 -12.58 -2.51 13.81
N ALA A 77 -12.71 -1.95 12.60
CA ALA A 77 -14.01 -1.58 12.04
C ALA A 77 -14.93 -2.80 11.87
N LEU A 78 -14.39 -3.91 11.34
CA LEU A 78 -15.13 -5.16 11.18
C LEU A 78 -15.57 -5.74 12.53
N ASN A 79 -14.71 -5.73 13.55
CA ASN A 79 -15.06 -6.19 14.88
C ASN A 79 -16.19 -5.35 15.51
N LYS A 80 -16.18 -4.03 15.31
CA LYS A 80 -17.28 -3.16 15.78
C LYS A 80 -18.60 -3.52 15.10
N ILE A 81 -18.57 -3.78 13.79
CA ILE A 81 -19.75 -4.22 13.04
C ILE A 81 -20.26 -5.56 13.58
N MET A 82 -19.38 -6.53 13.81
CA MET A 82 -19.76 -7.84 14.35
C MET A 82 -20.43 -7.72 15.73
N ASN A 83 -19.83 -6.96 16.65
CA ASN A 83 -20.42 -6.75 17.97
C ASN A 83 -21.81 -6.09 17.91
N ASN A 84 -21.99 -5.11 17.02
CA ASN A 84 -23.29 -4.46 16.84
C ASN A 84 -24.32 -5.42 16.24
N LEU A 85 -23.91 -6.27 15.30
CA LEU A 85 -24.78 -7.31 14.73
C LEU A 85 -25.18 -8.34 15.78
N ASP A 86 -24.25 -8.79 16.62
CA ASP A 86 -24.53 -9.72 17.72
C ASP A 86 -25.55 -9.13 18.71
N HIS A 87 -25.38 -7.85 19.06
CA HIS A 87 -26.34 -7.14 19.91
C HIS A 87 -27.73 -7.07 19.27
N PHE A 88 -27.82 -6.63 18.01
CA PHE A 88 -29.07 -6.54 17.27
C PHE A 88 -29.76 -7.91 17.13
N LEU A 89 -28.99 -8.98 16.88
CA LEU A 89 -29.52 -10.34 16.85
C LEU A 89 -30.09 -10.77 18.20
N GLY A 90 -29.47 -10.34 19.31
CA GLY A 90 -30.00 -10.52 20.66
C GLY A 90 -31.35 -9.84 20.83
N GLU A 91 -31.44 -8.55 20.55
CA GLU A 91 -32.69 -7.79 20.65
C GLU A 91 -33.80 -8.39 19.76
N MET A 92 -33.47 -8.80 18.54
CA MET A 92 -34.40 -9.49 17.64
C MET A 92 -34.91 -10.83 18.17
N LYS A 93 -34.04 -11.57 18.87
CA LYS A 93 -34.41 -12.84 19.49
C LYS A 93 -35.33 -12.61 20.69
N ASP A 94 -35.09 -11.57 21.47
CA ASP A 94 -35.92 -11.23 22.63
C ASP A 94 -37.29 -10.70 22.16
N MET A 95 -37.32 -9.83 21.15
CA MET A 95 -38.57 -9.38 20.52
C MET A 95 -39.42 -10.54 19.99
N ARG A 96 -38.78 -11.55 19.38
CA ARG A 96 -39.48 -12.75 18.89
C ARG A 96 -40.12 -13.53 20.05
N GLN A 97 -39.38 -13.72 21.15
CA GLN A 97 -39.90 -14.41 22.33
C GLN A 97 -41.07 -13.66 22.96
N GLU A 98 -40.96 -12.33 23.08
CA GLU A 98 -42.04 -11.49 23.60
C GLU A 98 -43.29 -11.58 22.71
N HIS A 99 -43.12 -11.52 21.39
CA HIS A 99 -44.22 -11.69 20.44
C HIS A 99 -44.90 -13.06 20.58
N ASP A 100 -44.14 -14.14 20.75
CA ASP A 100 -44.68 -15.49 20.95
C ASP A 100 -45.51 -15.58 22.26
N VAL A 101 -45.02 -14.99 23.35
CA VAL A 101 -45.73 -14.93 24.63
C VAL A 101 -47.01 -14.11 24.52
N VAL A 102 -46.95 -12.92 23.92
CA VAL A 102 -48.12 -12.04 23.73
C VAL A 102 -49.15 -12.73 22.86
N SER A 103 -48.73 -13.34 21.75
CA SER A 103 -49.59 -14.11 20.85
C SER A 103 -50.34 -15.20 21.64
N TYR A 104 -49.63 -16.01 22.43
CA TYR A 104 -50.25 -17.06 23.25
C TYR A 104 -51.30 -16.49 24.24
N ARG A 105 -50.97 -15.39 24.92
CA ARG A 105 -51.90 -14.75 25.87
C ARG A 105 -53.13 -14.17 25.19
N VAL A 106 -52.96 -13.53 24.03
CA VAL A 106 -54.08 -12.99 23.25
C VAL A 106 -55.00 -14.11 22.78
N TYR A 107 -54.47 -15.18 22.17
CA TYR A 107 -55.30 -16.29 21.71
C TYR A 107 -56.04 -16.98 22.87
N ARG A 108 -55.40 -17.21 24.01
CA ARG A 108 -56.02 -17.95 25.12
C ARG A 108 -56.97 -17.09 25.94
N ASP A 109 -56.49 -15.96 26.44
CA ASP A 109 -57.22 -15.16 27.43
C ASP A 109 -58.28 -14.28 26.76
N HIS A 110 -58.01 -13.74 25.57
CA HIS A 110 -59.00 -12.94 24.88
C HIS A 110 -60.05 -13.81 24.18
N SER A 111 -59.70 -14.96 23.59
CA SER A 111 -60.71 -15.84 22.99
C SER A 111 -61.74 -16.29 24.03
N THR A 112 -61.28 -16.73 25.21
CA THR A 112 -62.18 -17.16 26.29
C THR A 112 -63.06 -16.03 26.82
N LYS A 113 -62.51 -14.82 26.99
CA LYS A 113 -63.30 -13.64 27.37
C LYS A 113 -64.31 -13.24 26.29
N ILE A 114 -63.92 -13.32 25.01
CA ILE A 114 -64.82 -13.04 23.88
C ILE A 114 -65.95 -14.07 23.87
N GLU A 115 -65.66 -15.36 24.01
CA GLU A 115 -66.69 -16.41 24.09
C GLU A 115 -67.69 -16.17 25.24
N ASP A 116 -67.22 -15.77 26.42
CA ASP A 116 -68.08 -15.38 27.54
C ASP A 116 -68.93 -14.15 27.19
N HIS A 117 -68.31 -13.11 26.62
CA HIS A 117 -69.00 -11.90 26.22
C HIS A 117 -70.09 -12.18 25.17
N GLU A 118 -69.79 -12.97 24.13
CA GLU A 118 -70.75 -13.39 23.10
C GLU A 118 -71.93 -14.15 23.72
N THR A 119 -71.66 -15.06 24.66
CA THR A 119 -72.71 -15.81 25.37
C THR A 119 -73.63 -14.89 26.17
N ARG A 120 -73.05 -13.90 26.88
CA ARG A 120 -73.82 -12.93 27.68
C ARG A 120 -74.65 -11.99 26.80
N ILE A 121 -74.11 -11.55 25.65
CA ILE A 121 -74.83 -10.72 24.68
C ILE A 121 -76.03 -11.48 24.12
N ALA A 122 -75.84 -12.72 23.66
CA ALA A 122 -76.93 -13.55 23.14
C ALA A 122 -78.08 -13.74 24.16
N LYS A 123 -77.75 -13.87 25.45
CA LYS A 123 -78.75 -13.95 26.53
C LYS A 123 -79.53 -12.64 26.70
N ILE A 124 -78.88 -11.49 26.55
CA ILE A 124 -79.55 -10.19 26.64
C ILE A 124 -80.43 -9.96 25.41
N GLU A 125 -79.94 -10.29 24.22
CA GLU A 125 -80.68 -10.09 22.96
C GLU A 125 -81.90 -10.99 22.82
N SER A 126 -81.89 -12.15 23.47
CA SER A 126 -83.05 -13.05 23.52
C SER A 126 -84.16 -12.61 24.48
N HIS A 127 -83.93 -11.59 25.32
CA HIS A 127 -85.01 -11.01 26.12
C HIS A 127 -85.86 -10.04 25.26
N PRO A 128 -87.19 -10.18 25.25
CA PRO A 128 -88.05 -9.28 24.49
C PRO A 128 -87.87 -7.85 24.99
N ARG A 129 -87.61 -6.91 24.07
CA ARG A 129 -87.54 -5.49 24.40
C ARG A 129 -88.88 -5.10 25.01
N ILE A 130 -88.84 -4.54 26.22
CA ILE A 130 -89.98 -3.86 26.81
C ILE A 130 -90.25 -2.67 25.88
N ALA A 131 -91.32 -2.76 25.10
CA ALA A 131 -91.78 -1.63 24.30
C ALA A 131 -92.41 -0.63 25.27
N ASP A 132 -91.92 0.61 25.24
CA ASP A 132 -92.54 1.75 25.92
C ASP A 132 -93.94 2.06 25.33
#